data_AF-A0A9P6WTS9-F1
#
_entry.id   AF-A0A9P6WTS9-F1
#
_cell.length_a   1.000
_cell.length_b   1.000
_cell.length_c   1.000
_cell.angle_alpha   90.00
_cell.angle_beta   90.00
_cell.angle_gamma   90.00
#
_symmetry.space_group_name_H-M   'P 1'
#
loop_
_entity.id
_entity.type
_entity.pdbx_description
1 polymer ?
#
loop_
_entity_poly.entity_id
_entity_poly.type
_entity_poly.pdbx_seq_one_letter_code
_entity_poly.pdbx_strand_id
1 'polypeptide(L)'
;MSLSFEYSVPVVHSTQSSPPSGQVRRLWNLSRLKEPEVQKLYVSTFGSLSAALLDQLQQLCASPPSTRPPIDHLNDELNAAIYSALDKSVGSRIG
;
A
#
# COMPACT_ATOMS: atom_id res chain seq x y z
N MET A 1 41.82 -35.17 -0.53
CA MET A 1 40.64 -35.11 -1.43
C MET A 1 40.13 -33.67 -1.38
N SER A 2 40.19 -32.94 -2.49
CA SER A 2 39.73 -31.54 -2.57
C SER A 2 38.43 -31.50 -3.38
N LEU A 3 37.37 -30.93 -2.79
CA LEU A 3 36.10 -30.73 -3.48
C LEU A 3 36.15 -29.37 -4.20
N SER A 4 36.17 -29.39 -5.52
CA SER A 4 35.95 -28.19 -6.33
C SER A 4 34.45 -28.03 -6.61
N PHE A 5 33.94 -26.83 -6.34
CA PHE A 5 32.57 -26.46 -6.69
C PHE A 5 32.63 -25.54 -7.93
N GLU A 6 32.15 -26.04 -9.07
CA GLU A 6 31.83 -25.21 -10.22
C GLU A 6 30.50 -24.50 -9.95
N TYR A 7 30.55 -23.20 -9.68
CA TYR A 7 29.36 -22.36 -9.62
C TYR A 7 28.97 -21.95 -11.04
N SER A 8 28.06 -22.70 -11.65
CA SER A 8 27.37 -22.23 -12.86
C SER A 8 26.34 -21.17 -12.47
N VAL A 9 26.59 -19.92 -12.88
CA VAL A 9 25.62 -18.82 -12.73
C VAL A 9 24.43 -19.15 -13.63
N PRO A 10 23.20 -19.34 -13.12
CA PRO A 10 22.05 -19.41 -14.00
C PRO A 10 21.95 -18.05 -14.70
N VAL A 11 22.08 -18.05 -16.03
CA VAL A 11 21.68 -16.92 -16.86
C VAL A 11 20.19 -16.76 -16.62
N VAL A 12 19.84 -15.94 -15.66
CA VAL A 12 18.52 -15.33 -15.56
C VAL A 12 18.39 -14.52 -16.83
N HIS A 13 17.79 -15.12 -17.85
CA HIS A 13 17.12 -14.37 -18.89
C HIS A 13 16.27 -13.37 -18.14
N SER A 14 16.59 -12.09 -18.31
CA SER A 14 15.81 -10.98 -17.80
C SER A 14 14.42 -11.12 -18.40
N THR A 15 13.57 -11.93 -17.77
CA THR A 15 12.13 -11.82 -17.92
C THR A 15 11.84 -10.45 -17.35
N GLN A 16 11.83 -9.47 -18.25
CA GLN A 16 11.18 -8.20 -18.07
C GLN A 16 9.81 -8.54 -17.50
N SER A 17 9.70 -8.52 -16.18
CA SER A 17 8.46 -8.60 -15.46
C SER A 17 7.77 -7.28 -15.75
N SER A 18 7.14 -7.23 -16.93
CA SER A 18 6.16 -6.20 -17.24
C SER A 18 5.25 -6.12 -16.02
N PRO A 19 5.16 -4.95 -15.36
CA PRO A 19 4.27 -4.82 -14.22
C PRO A 19 2.87 -5.22 -14.68
N PRO A 20 2.09 -5.96 -13.87
CA PRO A 20 0.80 -6.46 -14.28
C PRO A 20 -0.04 -5.31 -14.87
N SER A 21 -0.47 -5.47 -16.12
CA SER A 21 -1.19 -4.51 -16.95
C SER A 21 -2.58 -4.09 -16.42
N GLY A 22 -2.88 -4.35 -15.14
CA GLY A 22 -4.16 -4.05 -14.50
C GLY A 22 -4.10 -3.00 -13.39
N GLN A 23 -2.90 -2.68 -12.87
CA GLN A 23 -2.76 -1.57 -11.93
C GLN A 23 -2.32 -0.34 -12.72
N VAL A 24 -3.29 0.47 -13.15
CA VAL A 24 -3.04 1.87 -13.47
C VAL A 24 -2.30 2.44 -12.27
N ARG A 25 -0.97 2.64 -12.40
CA ARG A 25 -0.17 3.28 -11.35
C ARG A 25 -0.74 4.67 -11.19
N ARG A 26 -1.59 4.88 -10.17
CA ARG A 26 -2.11 6.21 -9.86
C ARG A 26 -0.91 7.06 -9.46
N LEU A 27 -0.52 7.95 -10.38
CA LEU A 27 0.60 8.85 -10.19
C LEU A 27 0.11 10.03 -9.36
N TRP A 28 0.12 9.89 -8.04
CA TRP A 28 -0.23 11.00 -7.14
C TRP A 28 0.86 12.07 -7.14
N ASN A 29 0.45 13.33 -7.18
CA ASN A 29 1.39 14.45 -7.07
C ASN A 29 1.79 14.70 -5.62
N LEU A 30 2.58 13.80 -5.02
CA LEU A 30 2.93 13.84 -3.59
C LEU A 30 3.66 15.12 -3.17
N SER A 31 4.26 15.87 -4.10
CA SER A 31 4.83 17.19 -3.79
C SER A 31 3.79 18.17 -3.24
N ARG A 32 2.51 18.02 -3.62
CA ARG A 32 1.40 18.84 -3.15
C ARG A 32 1.02 18.57 -1.70
N LEU A 33 1.41 17.42 -1.11
CA LEU A 33 1.21 17.18 0.34
C LEU A 33 2.00 18.17 1.21
N LYS A 34 2.96 18.91 0.63
CA LYS A 34 3.65 20.00 1.32
C LYS A 34 2.78 21.26 1.45
N GLU A 35 1.71 21.38 0.67
CA GLU A 35 0.77 22.48 0.76
C GLU A 35 -0.13 22.26 1.99
N PRO A 36 -0.26 23.23 2.90
CA PRO A 36 -0.99 23.06 4.16
C PRO A 36 -2.47 22.73 3.96
N GLU A 37 -3.10 23.27 2.91
CA GLU A 37 -4.52 23.00 2.62
C GLU A 37 -4.72 21.57 2.09
N VAL A 38 -3.82 21.09 1.23
CA VAL A 38 -3.84 19.72 0.71
C VAL A 38 -3.53 18.72 1.82
N GLN A 39 -2.58 19.04 2.70
CA GLN A 39 -2.25 18.22 3.86
C GLN A 39 -3.44 18.11 4.82
N LYS A 40 -4.10 19.22 5.15
CA LYS A 40 -5.32 19.21 5.99
C LYS A 40 -6.43 18.37 5.37
N LEU A 41 -6.65 18.53 4.06
CA LEU A 41 -7.65 17.74 3.34
C LEU A 41 -7.32 16.25 3.35
N TYR A 42 -6.04 15.88 3.14
CA TYR A 42 -5.57 14.50 3.24
C TYR A 42 -5.82 13.94 4.64
N VAL A 43 -5.41 14.64 5.70
CA VAL A 43 -5.55 14.17 7.08
C VAL A 43 -7.01 14.03 7.48
N SER A 44 -7.85 15.00 7.13
CA SER A 44 -9.29 14.95 7.41
C SER A 44 -9.95 13.79 6.67
N THR A 45 -9.65 13.64 5.38
CA THR A 45 -10.23 12.56 4.54
C THR A 45 -9.75 11.19 5.01
N PHE A 46 -8.45 11.04 5.26
CA PHE A 46 -7.86 9.81 5.76
C PHE A 46 -8.46 9.43 7.11
N GLY A 47 -8.56 10.39 8.04
CA GLY A 47 -9.18 10.14 9.36
C GLY A 47 -10.63 9.66 9.25
N SER A 48 -11.43 10.23 8.35
CA SER A 48 -12.79 9.75 8.11
C SER A 48 -12.83 8.36 7.49
N LEU A 49 -11.94 8.06 6.53
CA LEU A 49 -11.88 6.75 5.86
C LEU A 49 -11.33 5.65 6.77
N SER A 50 -10.33 5.96 7.59
CA SER A 50 -9.69 5.02 8.50
C SER A 50 -10.47 4.82 9.80
N ALA A 51 -11.54 5.58 10.04
CA ALA A 51 -12.31 5.48 11.29
C ALA A 51 -12.88 4.08 11.51
N ALA A 52 -13.47 3.47 10.48
CA ALA A 52 -14.00 2.11 10.53
C ALA A 52 -12.88 1.08 10.75
N LEU A 53 -11.75 1.25 10.06
CA LEU A 53 -10.56 0.40 10.24
C LEU A 53 -10.01 0.48 11.67
N LEU A 54 -10.00 1.67 12.26
CA LEU A 54 -9.53 1.89 13.63
C LEU A 54 -10.44 1.19 14.65
N ASP A 55 -11.75 1.24 14.45
CA ASP A 55 -12.74 0.54 15.27
C ASP A 55 -12.54 -0.98 15.19
N GLN A 56 -12.36 -1.53 13.98
CA GLN A 56 -12.04 -2.95 13.78
C GLN A 56 -10.73 -3.35 14.47
N LEU A 57 -9.68 -2.54 14.36
CA LEU A 57 -8.41 -2.77 15.04
C LEU A 57 -8.56 -2.74 16.56
N GLN A 58 -9.32 -1.80 17.10
CA GLN A 58 -9.62 -1.73 18.54
C GLN A 58 -10.36 -2.97 19.00
N GLN A 59 -11.36 -3.45 18.23
CA GLN A 59 -12.11 -4.65 18.55
C GLN A 59 -11.24 -5.91 18.52
N LEU A 60 -10.33 -6.03 17.54
CA LEU A 60 -9.37 -7.12 17.47
C LEU A 60 -8.37 -7.11 18.63
N CYS A 61 -7.92 -5.93 19.08
CA CYS A 61 -7.06 -5.80 20.26
C CYS A 61 -7.81 -6.12 21.55
N ALA A 62 -9.08 -5.71 21.66
CA ALA A 62 -9.92 -5.95 22.84
C ALA A 62 -10.39 -7.40 22.93
N SER A 63 -10.57 -8.07 21.80
CA SER A 63 -11.00 -9.47 21.69
C SER A 63 -10.12 -10.17 20.66
N PRO A 64 -8.90 -10.57 21.04
CA PRO A 64 -7.98 -11.22 20.13
C PRO A 64 -8.60 -12.51 19.60
N PRO A 65 -8.77 -12.64 18.27
CA PRO A 65 -9.32 -13.86 17.71
C PRO A 65 -8.38 -15.03 17.99
N SER A 66 -8.96 -16.20 18.28
CA SER A 66 -8.16 -17.42 18.48
C SER A 66 -7.52 -17.92 17.19
N THR A 67 -8.00 -17.45 16.03
CA THR A 67 -7.47 -17.72 14.70
C THR A 67 -6.70 -16.50 14.18
N ARG A 68 -5.83 -16.73 13.17
CA ARG A 68 -5.05 -15.65 12.54
C ARG A 68 -6.02 -14.54 12.09
N PRO A 69 -5.85 -13.29 12.56
CA PRO A 69 -6.69 -12.19 12.15
C PRO A 69 -6.55 -11.96 10.63
N PRO A 70 -7.58 -11.39 9.98
CA PRO A 70 -7.58 -11.14 8.54
C PRO A 70 -6.68 -9.93 8.20
N ILE A 71 -5.38 -10.06 8.44
CA ILE A 71 -4.37 -9.00 8.28
C ILE A 71 -4.35 -8.48 6.83
N ASP A 72 -4.49 -9.37 5.85
CA ASP A 72 -4.51 -8.99 4.44
C ASP A 72 -5.69 -8.06 4.13
N HIS A 73 -6.87 -8.35 4.68
CA HIS A 73 -8.04 -7.49 4.53
C HIS A 73 -7.86 -6.13 5.19
N LEU A 74 -7.28 -6.08 6.39
CA LEU A 74 -6.97 -4.82 7.07
C LEU A 74 -5.95 -3.99 6.28
N ASN A 75 -4.99 -4.66 5.65
CA ASN A 75 -3.99 -4.01 4.81
C ASN A 75 -4.64 -3.46 3.53
N ASP A 76 -5.54 -4.22 2.90
CA ASP A 76 -6.29 -3.76 1.73
C ASP A 76 -7.16 -2.54 2.06
N GLU A 77 -7.89 -2.57 3.18
CA GLU A 77 -8.68 -1.44 3.69
C GLU A 77 -7.81 -0.21 3.98
N LEU A 78 -6.66 -0.40 4.64
CA LEU A 78 -5.70 0.69 4.90
C LEU A 78 -5.18 1.29 3.60
N ASN A 79 -4.74 0.45 2.66
CA ASN A 79 -4.26 0.89 1.36
C ASN A 79 -5.37 1.62 0.59
N ALA A 80 -6.60 1.11 0.63
CA ALA A 80 -7.75 1.77 0.02
C ALA A 80 -8.02 3.15 0.63
N ALA A 81 -7.92 3.29 1.95
CA ALA A 81 -8.07 4.56 2.65
C ALA A 81 -6.97 5.56 2.26
N ILE A 82 -5.70 5.13 2.23
CA ILE A 82 -4.58 5.96 1.78
C ILE A 82 -4.79 6.41 0.34
N TYR A 83 -5.10 5.48 -0.57
CA TYR A 83 -5.26 5.77 -1.98
C TYR A 83 -6.43 6.70 -2.25
N SER A 84 -7.55 6.52 -1.56
CA SER A 84 -8.73 7.37 -1.68
C SER A 84 -8.49 8.76 -1.09
N ALA A 85 -7.77 8.86 0.03
CA ALA A 85 -7.38 10.14 0.60
C ALA A 85 -6.40 10.91 -0.29
N LEU A 86 -5.44 10.22 -0.91
CA LEU A 86 -4.53 10.80 -1.89
C LEU A 86 -5.27 11.25 -3.16
N ASP A 87 -6.20 10.44 -3.67
CA ASP A 87 -7.01 10.78 -4.84
C ASP A 87 -7.80 12.07 -4.64
N LYS A 88 -8.41 12.24 -3.46
CA LYS A 88 -9.17 13.45 -3.10
C LYS A 88 -8.31 14.68 -2.81
N SER A 89 -7.09 14.50 -2.31
CA SER A 89 -6.25 15.62 -1.84
C SER A 89 -5.27 16.11 -2.90
N VAL A 90 -4.41 15.24 -3.42
CA VAL A 90 -3.34 15.61 -4.34
C VAL A 90 -3.77 15.50 -5.80
N GLY A 91 -4.80 14.70 -6.09
CA GLY A 91 -5.27 14.39 -7.45
C GLY A 91 -4.31 13.48 -8.21
N SER A 92 -4.83 12.85 -9.26
CA SER A 92 -4.07 11.99 -10.16
C SER A 92 -3.35 12.84 -11.23
N ARG A 93 -2.06 12.59 -11.50
CA ARG A 93 -1.29 13.26 -12.58
C ARG A 93 -1.70 12.82 -14.00
N ILE A 94 -2.70 11.96 -14.13
CA ILE A 94 -3.16 11.46 -15.43
C ILE A 94 -4.12 12.51 -15.99
N GLY A 95 -3.55 13.46 -16.73
CA GLY A 95 -4.26 14.31 -17.68
C GLY A 95 -4.24 13.68 -19.07
#